data_AF-K3WY27-F1
#
_entry.id   AF-K3WY27-F1
#
_cell.length_a   1.000
_cell.length_b   1.000
_cell.length_c   1.000
_cell.angle_alpha   90.00
_cell.angle_beta   90.00
_cell.angle_gamma   90.00
#
_symmetry.space_group_name_H-M   'P 1'
#
loop_
_entity.id
_entity.type
_entity.pdbx_description
1 polymer ?
#
loop_
_entity_poly.entity_id
_entity_poly.type
_entity_poly.pdbx_seq_one_letter_code
_entity_poly.pdbx_strand_id
1 'polypeptide(L)'
;MDDHNVKALVTFAGALTGGFNGPQPSDSIAFQVFVNYLGPRLVPKEILDFFKYTPADFSGKLQRDFADIAANNPQLQAHYSVFNLARSPYFDVWVRTNPYFPIINNLNICDVDDAKCEQDKARRRANFLKLKQAHFFASPLDDVISPWQQSHLGCYSEVASSEDIETKFTTLKVLDMKQTREYVNDTYGLQTLDKRASLFFHTVEGVGHNCWTNDYTAVGQTTECKVARVYNDAIYPVLQGAVFFTPAGKPTKAKSCAH
;
A
#
# COMPACT_ATOMS: atom_id res chain seq x y z
N MET A 1 -4.26 -10.99 13.97
CA MET A 1 -3.13 -11.11 14.92
C MET A 1 -3.34 -10.02 15.96
N ASP A 2 -3.84 -10.40 17.13
CA ASP A 2 -4.48 -9.42 18.02
C ASP A 2 -3.57 -8.93 19.15
N ASP A 3 -2.42 -9.57 19.34
CA ASP A 3 -1.37 -9.14 20.26
C ASP A 3 0.00 -9.61 19.77
N HIS A 4 0.68 -8.78 18.99
CA HIS A 4 1.99 -9.13 18.45
C HIS A 4 3.13 -8.61 19.33
N ASN A 5 4.20 -9.39 19.39
CA ASN A 5 5.47 -8.97 19.97
C ASN A 5 6.47 -8.42 18.94
N VAL A 6 6.05 -8.30 17.68
CA VAL A 6 6.86 -7.73 16.58
C VAL A 6 7.35 -6.33 16.96
N LYS A 7 8.66 -6.12 16.83
CA LYS A 7 9.30 -4.84 17.15
C LYS A 7 9.57 -3.99 15.91
N ALA A 8 9.70 -4.62 14.76
CA ALA A 8 9.96 -3.93 13.51
C ALA A 8 9.11 -4.50 12.39
N LEU A 9 8.54 -3.61 11.58
CA LEU A 9 7.88 -3.93 10.32
C LEU A 9 8.83 -3.58 9.18
N VAL A 10 8.94 -4.44 8.18
CA VAL A 10 9.69 -4.18 6.95
C VAL A 10 8.79 -4.58 5.78
N THR A 11 8.60 -3.66 4.83
CA THR A 11 7.80 -3.91 3.62
C THR A 11 8.62 -3.62 2.39
N PHE A 12 8.50 -4.45 1.36
CA PHE A 12 9.13 -4.26 0.05
C PHE A 12 8.04 -4.12 -1.01
N ALA A 13 7.92 -2.94 -1.63
CA ALA A 13 6.89 -2.63 -2.64
C ALA A 13 5.46 -3.08 -2.24
N GLY A 14 5.09 -2.86 -0.97
CA GLY A 14 3.79 -3.29 -0.47
C GLY A 14 2.65 -2.45 -1.08
N ALA A 15 1.52 -3.10 -1.39
CA ALA A 15 0.26 -2.41 -1.63
C ALA A 15 -0.37 -2.05 -0.27
N LEU A 16 -0.09 -0.85 0.25
CA LEU A 16 -0.39 -0.50 1.65
C LEU A 16 -1.59 0.45 1.80
N THR A 17 -1.74 1.39 0.87
CA THR A 17 -2.88 2.33 0.82
C THR A 17 -3.83 2.04 -0.32
N GLY A 18 -3.47 1.10 -1.19
CA GLY A 18 -4.22 0.67 -2.37
C GLY A 18 -3.81 1.39 -3.65
N GLY A 19 -3.99 0.68 -4.76
CA GLY A 19 -3.55 1.12 -6.08
C GLY A 19 -4.60 1.87 -6.88
N PHE A 20 -4.13 2.80 -7.69
CA PHE A 20 -4.90 3.48 -8.73
C PHE A 20 -3.96 3.84 -9.87
N ASN A 21 -4.31 3.44 -11.08
CA ASN A 21 -3.53 3.77 -12.28
C ASN A 21 -3.85 5.20 -12.73
N GLY A 22 -3.13 6.18 -12.21
CA GLY A 22 -3.39 7.60 -12.47
C GLY A 22 -2.51 8.22 -13.57
N PRO A 23 -2.52 9.56 -13.69
CA PRO A 23 -1.90 10.25 -14.83
C PRO A 23 -0.38 10.43 -14.70
N GLN A 24 0.26 10.07 -13.59
CA GLN A 24 1.69 10.34 -13.43
C GLN A 24 2.51 9.49 -14.43
N PRO A 25 3.58 10.03 -15.03
CA PRO A 25 4.36 9.30 -16.03
C PRO A 25 4.91 7.95 -15.53
N SER A 26 5.32 7.86 -14.25
CA SER A 26 5.83 6.61 -13.67
C SER A 26 4.79 5.50 -13.57
N ASP A 27 3.49 5.80 -13.67
CA ASP A 27 2.44 4.76 -13.66
C ASP A 27 2.29 4.08 -15.00
N SER A 28 2.83 4.65 -16.09
CA SER A 28 2.54 4.17 -17.45
C SER A 28 2.92 2.71 -17.65
N ILE A 29 4.07 2.26 -17.15
CA ILE A 29 4.51 0.87 -17.34
C ILE A 29 3.63 -0.08 -16.51
N ALA A 30 3.46 0.19 -15.21
CA ALA A 30 2.60 -0.60 -14.34
C ALA A 30 1.16 -0.70 -14.87
N PHE A 31 0.63 0.41 -15.39
CA PHE A 31 -0.69 0.43 -16.01
C PHE A 31 -0.75 -0.43 -17.28
N GLN A 32 0.26 -0.37 -18.16
CA GLN A 32 0.31 -1.24 -19.33
C GLN A 32 0.44 -2.72 -18.96
N VAL A 33 1.20 -3.05 -17.91
CA VAL A 33 1.26 -4.41 -17.35
C VAL A 33 -0.10 -4.82 -16.81
N PHE A 34 -0.80 -3.94 -16.11
CA PHE A 34 -2.13 -4.21 -15.60
C PHE A 34 -3.12 -4.49 -16.74
N VAL A 35 -3.25 -3.60 -17.72
CA VAL A 35 -4.25 -3.73 -18.78
C VAL A 35 -3.97 -4.92 -19.71
N ASN A 36 -2.71 -5.15 -20.08
CA ASN A 36 -2.37 -6.14 -21.09
C ASN A 36 -2.05 -7.53 -20.50
N TYR A 37 -1.76 -7.62 -19.21
CA TYR A 37 -1.29 -8.87 -18.60
C TYR A 37 -2.02 -9.27 -17.33
N LEU A 38 -2.00 -8.45 -16.28
CA LEU A 38 -2.55 -8.85 -14.97
C LEU A 38 -4.07 -8.79 -14.93
N GLY A 39 -4.68 -7.68 -15.35
CA GLY A 39 -6.12 -7.47 -15.39
C GLY A 39 -6.88 -8.62 -16.06
N PRO A 40 -6.55 -9.00 -17.32
CA PRO A 40 -7.17 -10.13 -18.01
C PRO A 40 -7.02 -11.50 -17.34
N ARG A 41 -6.05 -11.65 -16.42
CA ARG A 41 -5.82 -12.89 -15.65
C ARG A 41 -6.51 -12.86 -14.28
N LEU A 42 -6.68 -11.68 -13.70
CA LEU A 42 -7.23 -11.48 -12.36
C LEU A 42 -8.74 -11.26 -12.37
N VAL A 43 -9.29 -10.75 -13.47
CA VAL A 43 -10.72 -10.45 -13.62
C VAL A 43 -11.24 -11.18 -14.86
N PRO A 44 -12.26 -12.05 -14.72
CA PRO A 44 -12.92 -12.68 -15.85
C PRO A 44 -13.46 -11.65 -16.84
N LYS A 45 -13.40 -12.00 -18.12
CA LYS A 45 -13.84 -11.16 -19.24
C LYS A 45 -15.32 -10.77 -19.12
N GLU A 46 -16.13 -11.62 -18.51
CA GLU A 46 -17.56 -11.41 -18.28
C GLU A 46 -17.83 -10.27 -17.28
N ILE A 47 -16.86 -9.99 -16.40
CA ILE A 47 -16.91 -8.87 -15.44
C ILE A 47 -16.32 -7.62 -16.06
N LEU A 48 -15.12 -7.71 -16.64
CA LEU A 48 -14.44 -6.60 -17.29
C LEU A 48 -13.57 -7.09 -18.45
N ASP A 49 -13.93 -6.69 -19.66
CA ASP A 49 -13.18 -7.04 -20.87
C ASP A 49 -12.17 -5.94 -21.22
N PHE A 50 -10.94 -6.08 -20.72
CA PHE A 50 -9.85 -5.13 -20.96
C PHE A 50 -9.55 -4.91 -22.45
N PHE A 51 -9.83 -5.88 -23.31
CA PHE A 51 -9.56 -5.77 -24.75
C PHE A 51 -10.55 -4.87 -25.51
N LYS A 52 -11.63 -4.44 -24.86
CA LYS A 52 -12.57 -3.45 -25.43
C LYS A 52 -12.11 -2.01 -25.24
N TYR A 53 -11.14 -1.77 -24.36
CA TYR A 53 -10.61 -0.45 -24.10
C TYR A 53 -9.53 -0.10 -25.11
N THR A 54 -9.55 1.15 -25.55
CA THR A 54 -8.59 1.74 -26.47
C THR A 54 -7.68 2.72 -25.73
N PRO A 55 -6.58 3.19 -26.35
CA PRO A 55 -5.73 4.21 -25.74
C PRO A 55 -6.47 5.49 -25.30
N ALA A 56 -7.58 5.85 -25.95
CA ALA A 56 -8.41 6.98 -25.56
C ALA A 56 -9.10 6.75 -24.19
N ASP A 57 -9.41 5.50 -23.85
CA ASP A 57 -10.12 5.13 -22.63
C ASP A 57 -9.19 5.00 -21.40
N PHE A 58 -7.88 5.00 -21.64
CA PHE A 58 -6.85 4.78 -20.61
C PHE A 58 -6.58 6.00 -19.73
N SER A 59 -7.08 7.17 -20.13
CA SER A 59 -6.98 8.41 -19.37
C SER A 59 -8.24 8.67 -18.53
N GLY A 60 -8.76 7.62 -17.87
CA GLY A 60 -9.79 7.76 -16.83
C GLY A 60 -11.04 6.90 -17.03
N LYS A 61 -11.42 6.54 -18.26
CA LYS A 61 -12.64 5.73 -18.49
C LYS A 61 -12.49 4.34 -17.90
N LEU A 62 -11.39 3.64 -18.19
CA LEU A 62 -11.13 2.31 -17.63
C LEU A 62 -11.08 2.35 -16.10
N GLN A 63 -10.44 3.38 -15.53
CA GLN A 63 -10.33 3.57 -14.08
C GLN A 63 -11.69 3.80 -13.43
N ARG A 64 -12.54 4.61 -14.05
CA ARG A 64 -13.92 4.83 -13.61
C ARG A 64 -14.71 3.52 -13.66
N ASP A 65 -14.71 2.85 -14.81
CA ASP A 65 -15.48 1.62 -15.00
C ASP A 65 -15.03 0.54 -13.99
N PHE A 66 -13.72 0.41 -13.72
CA PHE A 66 -13.19 -0.50 -12.71
C PHE A 66 -13.69 -0.14 -11.29
N ALA A 67 -13.67 1.15 -10.93
CA ALA A 67 -14.16 1.63 -9.64
C ALA A 67 -15.68 1.39 -9.49
N ASP A 68 -16.46 1.65 -10.53
CA ASP A 68 -17.91 1.43 -10.55
C ASP A 68 -18.25 -0.05 -10.44
N ILE A 69 -17.51 -0.93 -11.12
CA ILE A 69 -17.69 -2.39 -11.00
C ILE A 69 -17.47 -2.82 -9.55
N ALA A 70 -16.36 -2.38 -8.93
CA ALA A 70 -16.03 -2.72 -7.54
C ALA A 70 -17.10 -2.23 -6.56
N ALA A 71 -17.57 -0.99 -6.74
CA ALA A 71 -18.56 -0.35 -5.86
C ALA A 71 -19.95 -0.98 -5.99
N ASN A 72 -20.39 -1.30 -7.21
CA ASN A 72 -21.74 -1.80 -7.48
C ASN A 72 -21.88 -3.32 -7.32
N ASN A 73 -20.77 -4.03 -7.16
CA ASN A 73 -20.76 -5.49 -7.06
C ASN A 73 -19.91 -5.97 -5.86
N PRO A 74 -20.33 -5.70 -4.62
CA PRO A 74 -19.57 -6.02 -3.41
C PRO A 74 -19.23 -7.52 -3.29
N GLN A 75 -20.02 -8.41 -3.89
CA GLN A 75 -19.72 -9.84 -3.96
C GLN A 75 -18.42 -10.16 -4.72
N LEU A 76 -18.03 -9.34 -5.70
CA LEU A 76 -16.78 -9.55 -6.45
C LEU A 76 -15.55 -9.38 -5.56
N GLN A 77 -15.66 -8.56 -4.52
CA GLN A 77 -14.59 -8.32 -3.56
C GLN A 77 -14.32 -9.53 -2.64
N ALA A 78 -15.25 -10.48 -2.55
CA ALA A 78 -15.02 -11.77 -1.91
C ALA A 78 -14.31 -12.80 -2.82
N HIS A 79 -14.37 -12.61 -4.15
CA HIS A 79 -13.85 -13.57 -5.12
C HIS A 79 -12.57 -13.12 -5.82
N TYR A 80 -12.38 -11.81 -5.99
CA TYR A 80 -11.27 -11.23 -6.74
C TYR A 80 -10.59 -10.15 -5.90
N SER A 81 -9.45 -10.50 -5.31
CA SER A 81 -8.68 -9.63 -4.41
C SER A 81 -8.22 -8.33 -5.07
N VAL A 82 -8.10 -8.28 -6.39
CA VAL A 82 -7.70 -7.07 -7.12
C VAL A 82 -8.65 -5.89 -6.89
N PHE A 83 -9.95 -6.15 -6.69
CA PHE A 83 -10.91 -5.10 -6.32
C PHE A 83 -10.70 -4.59 -4.89
N ASN A 84 -10.31 -5.48 -3.96
CA ASN A 84 -9.94 -5.10 -2.61
C ASN A 84 -8.66 -4.24 -2.59
N LEU A 85 -7.76 -4.48 -3.56
CA LEU A 85 -6.50 -3.76 -3.66
C LEU A 85 -6.61 -2.39 -4.35
N ALA A 86 -7.74 -2.08 -4.98
CA ALA A 86 -7.95 -0.80 -5.64
C ALA A 86 -8.39 0.28 -4.65
N ARG A 87 -7.85 1.49 -4.81
CA ARG A 87 -8.25 2.70 -4.08
C ARG A 87 -8.83 3.72 -5.05
N SER A 88 -10.16 3.82 -5.11
CA SER A 88 -10.79 4.82 -5.97
C SER A 88 -10.56 6.25 -5.43
N PRO A 89 -10.25 7.23 -6.30
CA PRO A 89 -10.25 8.65 -5.97
C PRO A 89 -11.62 9.17 -5.52
N TYR A 90 -12.73 8.49 -5.86
CA TYR A 90 -14.04 8.79 -5.29
C TYR A 90 -14.17 8.16 -3.90
N PHE A 91 -13.50 8.79 -2.92
CA PHE A 91 -13.30 8.26 -1.57
C PHE A 91 -14.59 7.80 -0.89
N ASP A 92 -15.63 8.61 -1.00
CA ASP A 92 -16.90 8.43 -0.30
C ASP A 92 -17.57 7.09 -0.61
N VAL A 93 -17.60 6.69 -1.87
CA VAL A 93 -18.13 5.37 -2.26
C VAL A 93 -17.13 4.28 -1.92
N TRP A 94 -15.84 4.50 -2.17
CA TRP A 94 -14.80 3.50 -1.92
C TRP A 94 -14.71 3.08 -0.46
N VAL A 95 -14.69 4.04 0.47
CA VAL A 95 -14.56 3.76 1.91
C VAL A 95 -15.73 2.93 2.46
N ARG A 96 -16.92 3.04 1.84
CA ARG A 96 -18.13 2.31 2.22
C ARG A 96 -18.24 0.93 1.57
N THR A 97 -17.62 0.75 0.40
CA THR A 97 -17.80 -0.46 -0.43
C THR A 97 -16.61 -1.40 -0.42
N ASN A 98 -15.40 -0.91 -0.14
CA ASN A 98 -14.20 -1.75 -0.09
C ASN A 98 -14.05 -2.39 1.31
N PRO A 99 -14.08 -3.74 1.42
CA PRO A 99 -14.07 -4.43 2.70
C PRO A 99 -12.66 -4.69 3.24
N TYR A 100 -11.61 -4.14 2.63
CA TYR A 100 -10.23 -4.42 3.00
C TYR A 100 -9.47 -3.19 3.46
N PHE A 101 -9.05 -2.32 2.52
CA PHE A 101 -8.20 -1.18 2.84
C PHE A 101 -8.82 -0.20 3.84
N PRO A 102 -10.11 0.18 3.71
CA PRO A 102 -10.75 1.00 4.72
C PRO A 102 -10.67 0.40 6.14
N ILE A 103 -10.75 -0.92 6.27
CA ILE A 103 -10.68 -1.60 7.57
C ILE A 103 -9.25 -1.60 8.12
N ILE A 104 -8.27 -2.03 7.32
CA ILE A 104 -6.89 -2.17 7.82
C ILE A 104 -6.22 -0.81 8.07
N ASN A 105 -6.65 0.24 7.35
CA ASN A 105 -6.18 1.61 7.52
C ASN A 105 -7.09 2.43 8.45
N ASN A 106 -8.02 1.79 9.17
CA ASN A 106 -8.94 2.42 10.12
C ASN A 106 -9.75 3.61 9.54
N LEU A 107 -9.96 3.64 8.23
CA LEU A 107 -10.82 4.62 7.54
C LEU A 107 -12.29 4.18 7.51
N ASN A 108 -12.58 2.92 7.79
CA ASN A 108 -13.94 2.38 7.79
C ASN A 108 -14.85 3.17 8.72
N ILE A 109 -16.08 3.38 8.26
CA ILE A 109 -17.14 4.07 8.98
C ILE A 109 -17.78 3.07 9.94
N CYS A 110 -17.94 3.45 11.21
CA CYS A 110 -18.69 2.68 12.19
C CYS A 110 -20.09 3.29 12.33
N ASP A 111 -21.11 2.44 12.44
CA ASP A 111 -22.46 2.89 12.77
C ASP A 111 -22.50 3.42 14.21
N VAL A 112 -23.47 4.30 14.51
CA VAL A 112 -23.59 5.00 15.80
C VAL A 112 -23.61 4.03 17.00
N ASP A 113 -24.20 2.85 16.82
CA ASP A 113 -24.33 1.83 17.86
C ASP A 113 -23.38 0.63 17.69
N ASP A 114 -22.42 0.71 16.76
CA ASP A 114 -21.44 -0.36 16.51
C ASP A 114 -20.20 -0.22 17.42
N ALA A 115 -20.40 -0.53 18.70
CA ALA A 115 -19.32 -0.57 19.68
C ALA A 115 -18.18 -1.54 19.31
N LYS A 116 -18.48 -2.60 18.54
CA LYS A 116 -17.49 -3.58 18.12
C LYS A 116 -16.55 -2.99 17.07
N CYS A 117 -17.09 -2.25 16.10
CA CYS A 117 -16.30 -1.55 15.10
C CYS A 117 -15.31 -0.55 15.73
N GLU A 118 -15.77 0.25 16.70
CA GLU A 118 -14.91 1.21 17.41
C GLU A 118 -13.83 0.51 18.25
N GLN A 119 -14.19 -0.57 18.96
CA GLN A 119 -13.21 -1.40 19.68
C GLN A 119 -12.15 -1.99 18.74
N ASP A 120 -12.55 -2.46 17.56
CA ASP A 120 -11.62 -3.02 16.58
C ASP A 120 -10.70 -1.96 15.96
N LYS A 121 -11.18 -0.73 15.73
CA LYS A 121 -10.33 0.39 15.31
C LYS A 121 -9.30 0.74 16.39
N ALA A 122 -9.75 0.88 17.63
CA ALA A 122 -8.85 1.14 18.77
C ALA A 122 -7.79 0.05 18.92
N ARG A 123 -8.19 -1.23 18.77
CA ARG A 123 -7.30 -2.39 18.82
C ARG A 123 -6.26 -2.39 17.71
N ARG A 124 -6.66 -2.16 16.44
CA ARG A 124 -5.72 -2.08 15.30
C ARG A 124 -4.68 -0.99 15.50
N ARG A 125 -5.12 0.19 15.93
CA ARG A 125 -4.25 1.31 16.28
C ARG A 125 -3.28 0.95 17.41
N ALA A 126 -3.79 0.43 18.52
CA ALA A 126 -2.97 0.05 19.67
C ALA A 126 -1.90 -0.99 19.28
N ASN A 127 -2.25 -1.94 18.42
CA ASN A 127 -1.31 -2.94 17.91
C ASN A 127 -0.23 -2.32 17.01
N PHE A 128 -0.60 -1.52 16.02
CA PHE A 128 0.39 -0.88 15.14
C PHE A 128 1.37 0.00 15.92
N LEU A 129 0.90 0.69 16.98
CA LEU A 129 1.74 1.48 17.87
C LEU A 129 2.72 0.68 18.74
N LYS A 130 2.66 -0.66 18.76
CA LYS A 130 3.68 -1.50 19.41
C LYS A 130 4.99 -1.58 18.61
N LEU A 131 4.96 -1.24 17.32
CA LEU A 131 6.15 -1.21 16.48
C LEU A 131 7.16 -0.18 17.01
N LYS A 132 8.39 -0.61 17.25
CA LYS A 132 9.49 0.31 17.56
C LYS A 132 9.98 1.00 16.29
N GLN A 133 9.95 0.29 15.16
CA GLN A 133 10.34 0.80 13.86
C GLN A 133 9.44 0.22 12.76
N ALA A 134 9.19 0.98 11.71
CA ALA A 134 8.54 0.51 10.49
C ALA A 134 9.30 1.06 9.28
N HIS A 135 9.81 0.17 8.44
CA HIS A 135 10.62 0.47 7.28
C HIS A 135 9.85 0.13 5.99
N PHE A 136 9.68 1.14 5.14
CA PHE A 136 8.91 1.06 3.91
C PHE A 136 9.84 1.25 2.72
N PHE A 137 10.11 0.17 1.99
CA PHE A 137 10.93 0.22 0.78
C PHE A 137 10.04 0.30 -0.46
N ALA A 138 10.37 1.22 -1.36
CA ALA A 138 9.70 1.41 -2.64
C ALA A 138 10.70 1.85 -3.71
N SER A 139 10.30 1.78 -4.97
CA SER A 139 11.12 2.16 -6.12
C SER A 139 10.25 2.89 -7.14
N PRO A 140 10.75 4.00 -7.73
CA PRO A 140 10.08 4.64 -8.86
C PRO A 140 10.04 3.77 -10.12
N LEU A 141 10.86 2.71 -10.19
CA LEU A 141 10.86 1.73 -11.28
C LEU A 141 9.89 0.56 -11.04
N ASP A 142 9.05 0.63 -10.00
CA ASP A 142 8.02 -0.40 -9.82
C ASP A 142 7.08 -0.45 -11.04
N ASP A 143 7.09 -1.61 -11.69
CA ASP A 143 6.46 -1.86 -12.98
C ASP A 143 5.18 -2.71 -12.84
N VAL A 144 4.68 -2.87 -11.61
CA VAL A 144 3.47 -3.67 -11.31
C VAL A 144 2.45 -2.86 -10.53
N ILE A 145 2.87 -2.11 -9.50
CA ILE A 145 1.96 -1.33 -8.66
C ILE A 145 1.99 0.15 -9.01
N SER A 146 0.81 0.77 -9.03
CA SER A 146 0.61 2.18 -9.33
C SER A 146 -0.37 2.82 -8.34
N PRO A 147 -0.09 4.03 -7.81
CA PRO A 147 1.22 4.69 -7.87
C PRO A 147 2.23 3.93 -7.00
N TRP A 148 3.51 3.89 -7.37
CA TRP A 148 4.55 3.24 -6.55
C TRP A 148 4.66 3.84 -5.14
N GLN A 149 4.29 5.12 -5.00
CA GLN A 149 4.22 5.84 -3.73
C GLN A 149 3.22 5.24 -2.74
N GLN A 150 2.30 4.36 -3.16
CA GLN A 150 1.45 3.62 -2.23
C GLN A 150 2.26 2.74 -1.26
N SER A 151 3.45 2.28 -1.69
CA SER A 151 4.38 1.55 -0.82
C SER A 151 5.07 2.46 0.19
N HIS A 152 5.04 3.77 -0.04
CA HIS A 152 5.39 4.82 0.93
C HIS A 152 4.15 5.46 1.57
N LEU A 153 3.01 4.75 1.55
CA LEU A 153 1.76 5.18 2.17
C LEU A 153 1.16 6.47 1.57
N GLY A 154 1.54 6.81 0.34
CA GLY A 154 0.88 7.84 -0.46
C GLY A 154 -0.35 7.31 -1.19
N CYS A 155 -1.12 8.18 -1.82
CA CYS A 155 -2.24 7.80 -2.70
C CYS A 155 -2.56 8.92 -3.68
N TYR A 156 -3.46 8.70 -4.64
CA TYR A 156 -3.96 9.81 -5.45
C TYR A 156 -4.92 10.71 -4.67
N SER A 157 -4.99 11.98 -5.07
CA SER A 157 -5.96 12.97 -4.62
C SER A 157 -7.39 12.53 -4.92
N GLU A 158 -8.35 13.02 -4.15
CA GLU A 158 -9.75 12.64 -4.26
C GLU A 158 -10.52 13.47 -5.29
N VAL A 159 -11.63 12.92 -5.76
CA VAL A 159 -12.62 13.59 -6.61
C VAL A 159 -14.02 13.46 -6.03
N ALA A 160 -14.95 14.31 -6.48
CA ALA A 160 -16.28 14.43 -5.87
C ALA A 160 -17.29 13.38 -6.35
N SER A 161 -17.05 12.73 -7.49
CA SER A 161 -17.96 11.75 -8.09
C SER A 161 -17.20 10.69 -8.89
N SER A 162 -17.89 9.61 -9.27
CA SER A 162 -17.31 8.61 -10.19
C SER A 162 -17.02 9.22 -11.56
N GLU A 163 -17.91 10.07 -12.09
CA GLU A 163 -17.69 10.76 -13.36
C GLU A 163 -16.41 11.62 -13.36
N ASP A 164 -16.11 12.27 -12.23
CA ASP A 164 -14.89 13.06 -12.07
C ASP A 164 -13.60 12.23 -12.17
N ILE A 165 -13.64 10.91 -11.93
CA ILE A 165 -12.47 10.03 -12.15
C ILE A 165 -12.01 10.11 -13.61
N GLU A 166 -12.96 10.15 -14.54
CA GLU A 166 -12.68 10.28 -15.96
C GLU A 166 -12.44 11.74 -16.36
N THR A 167 -13.37 12.63 -16.04
CA THR A 167 -13.33 14.01 -16.55
C THR A 167 -12.21 14.86 -15.94
N LYS A 168 -11.73 14.49 -14.74
CA LYS A 168 -10.64 15.18 -14.03
C LYS A 168 -9.39 14.31 -13.87
N PHE A 169 -9.28 13.21 -14.64
CA PHE A 169 -8.17 12.26 -14.55
C PHE A 169 -6.79 12.94 -14.52
N THR A 170 -6.54 13.88 -15.44
CA THR A 170 -5.25 14.58 -15.57
C THR A 170 -4.95 15.55 -14.43
N THR A 171 -5.94 15.87 -13.60
CA THR A 171 -5.78 16.75 -12.44
C THR A 171 -5.36 15.99 -11.18
N LEU A 172 -5.50 14.66 -11.17
CA LEU A 172 -5.16 13.81 -10.05
C LEU A 172 -3.67 13.92 -9.74
N LYS A 173 -3.34 14.14 -8.48
CA LYS A 173 -1.97 14.24 -7.98
C LYS A 173 -1.70 13.15 -6.97
N VAL A 174 -0.50 12.60 -6.99
CA VAL A 174 -0.05 11.75 -5.90
C VAL A 174 0.19 12.62 -4.66
N LEU A 175 -0.47 12.27 -3.58
CA LEU A 175 -0.32 12.82 -2.24
C LEU A 175 0.76 12.02 -1.51
N ASP A 176 1.63 12.74 -0.80
CA ASP A 176 2.53 12.10 0.16
C ASP A 176 1.74 11.59 1.39
N MET A 177 2.38 10.73 2.18
CA MET A 177 1.77 10.17 3.40
C MET A 177 1.15 11.25 4.29
N LYS A 178 1.82 12.40 4.49
CA LYS A 178 1.40 13.45 5.44
C LYS A 178 0.14 14.19 4.99
N GLN A 179 -0.18 14.10 3.70
CA GLN A 179 -1.38 14.68 3.11
C GLN A 179 -2.59 13.71 3.12
N THR A 180 -2.39 12.43 3.44
CA THR A 180 -3.47 11.43 3.46
C THR A 180 -4.40 11.57 4.67
N ARG A 181 -5.64 11.09 4.54
CA ARG A 181 -6.61 11.04 5.65
C ARG A 181 -6.09 10.17 6.80
N GLU A 182 -5.41 9.09 6.48
CA GLU A 182 -4.78 8.15 7.40
C GLU A 182 -3.80 8.87 8.35
N TYR A 183 -2.95 9.74 7.80
CA TYR A 183 -1.98 10.50 8.60
C TYR A 183 -2.63 11.69 9.32
N VAL A 184 -3.41 12.51 8.60
CA VAL A 184 -3.99 13.73 9.17
C VAL A 184 -4.87 13.42 10.38
N ASN A 185 -5.65 12.34 10.30
CA ASN A 185 -6.53 11.90 11.39
C ASN A 185 -5.87 10.85 12.32
N ASP A 186 -4.61 10.49 12.06
CA ASP A 186 -3.85 9.47 12.80
C ASP A 186 -4.63 8.16 13.00
N THR A 187 -5.34 7.69 11.97
CA THR A 187 -6.42 6.68 12.10
C THR A 187 -5.94 5.37 12.73
N TYR A 188 -4.72 4.94 12.42
CA TYR A 188 -4.11 3.72 12.98
C TYR A 188 -2.73 3.93 13.63
N GLY A 189 -2.27 5.17 13.83
CA GLY A 189 -1.01 5.44 14.53
C GLY A 189 0.11 5.99 13.66
N LEU A 190 -0.17 6.29 12.41
CA LEU A 190 0.85 6.71 11.46
C LEU A 190 1.52 8.03 11.85
N GLN A 191 0.75 9.06 12.17
CA GLN A 191 1.30 10.34 12.62
C GLN A 191 2.00 10.18 13.98
N THR A 192 1.47 9.34 14.87
CA THR A 192 2.11 9.05 16.16
C THR A 192 3.47 8.35 16.00
N LEU A 193 3.59 7.37 15.09
CA LEU A 193 4.86 6.73 14.78
C LEU A 193 5.86 7.70 14.13
N ASP A 194 5.40 8.56 13.22
CA ASP A 194 6.24 9.58 12.57
C ASP A 194 6.82 10.56 13.58
N LYS A 195 5.97 11.14 14.44
CA LYS A 195 6.37 12.12 15.47
C LYS A 195 7.41 11.57 16.46
N ARG A 196 7.45 10.26 16.69
CA ARG A 196 8.45 9.61 17.56
C ARG A 196 9.65 9.02 16.79
N ALA A 197 9.80 9.37 15.52
CA ALA A 197 10.88 8.90 14.63
C ALA A 197 10.94 7.37 14.50
N SER A 198 9.77 6.70 14.46
CA SER A 198 9.65 5.25 14.26
C SER A 198 9.29 4.85 12.83
N LEU A 199 9.03 5.80 11.92
CA LEU A 199 8.76 5.51 10.51
C LEU A 199 9.95 5.86 9.63
N PHE A 200 10.29 4.97 8.70
CA PHE A 200 11.41 5.12 7.79
C PHE A 200 10.98 4.77 6.37
N PHE A 201 11.16 5.70 5.45
CA PHE A 201 10.85 5.53 4.03
C PHE A 201 12.15 5.45 3.24
N HIS A 202 12.32 4.35 2.51
CA HIS A 202 13.50 4.06 1.73
C HIS A 202 13.12 3.98 0.26
N THR A 203 13.54 4.98 -0.52
CA THR A 203 13.43 4.94 -1.98
C THR A 203 14.69 4.30 -2.53
N VAL A 204 14.55 3.20 -3.26
CA VAL A 204 15.67 2.52 -3.93
C VAL A 204 15.44 2.60 -5.43
N GLU A 205 16.28 3.36 -6.12
CA GLU A 205 16.21 3.52 -7.56
C GLU A 205 16.53 2.23 -8.31
N GLY A 206 15.94 2.05 -9.49
CA GLY A 206 16.33 0.96 -10.39
C GLY A 206 15.87 -0.44 -9.97
N VAL A 207 14.91 -0.55 -9.05
CA VAL A 207 14.38 -1.84 -8.57
C VAL A 207 12.97 -2.06 -9.12
N GLY A 208 12.78 -3.01 -10.03
CA GLY A 208 11.43 -3.43 -10.47
C GLY A 208 10.70 -4.23 -9.40
N HIS A 209 9.38 -4.42 -9.54
CA HIS A 209 8.53 -4.98 -8.48
C HIS A 209 9.01 -6.36 -7.99
N ASN A 210 9.35 -7.25 -8.92
CA ASN A 210 9.78 -8.60 -8.54
C ASN A 210 11.24 -8.65 -8.10
N CYS A 211 12.03 -7.58 -8.30
CA CYS A 211 13.44 -7.55 -7.90
C CYS A 211 13.64 -7.46 -6.38
N TRP A 212 12.59 -7.08 -5.64
CA TRP A 212 12.61 -7.10 -4.17
C TRP A 212 12.79 -8.50 -3.59
N THR A 213 12.42 -9.55 -4.33
CA THR A 213 12.47 -10.94 -3.85
C THR A 213 13.19 -11.91 -4.77
N ASN A 214 13.39 -11.59 -6.04
CA ASN A 214 14.02 -12.48 -7.03
C ASN A 214 14.90 -11.70 -8.01
N ASP A 215 15.83 -12.34 -8.70
CA ASP A 215 16.46 -11.70 -9.87
C ASP A 215 15.38 -11.43 -10.93
N TYR A 216 15.37 -10.21 -11.49
CA TYR A 216 14.28 -9.76 -12.34
C TYR A 216 14.70 -8.64 -13.29
N THR A 217 14.29 -8.75 -14.56
CA THR A 217 14.36 -7.64 -15.51
C THR A 217 13.00 -6.95 -15.56
N ALA A 218 12.94 -5.72 -15.05
CA ALA A 218 11.72 -4.92 -15.08
C ALA A 218 11.24 -4.66 -16.51
N VAL A 219 9.94 -4.53 -16.69
CA VAL A 219 9.32 -4.25 -17.98
C VAL A 219 9.87 -2.95 -18.56
N GLY A 220 10.29 -3.00 -19.82
CA GLY A 220 10.92 -1.87 -20.50
C GLY A 220 12.41 -1.68 -20.18
N GLN A 221 13.01 -2.53 -19.34
CA GLN A 221 14.44 -2.53 -19.05
C GLN A 221 15.16 -3.65 -19.81
N THR A 222 16.46 -3.44 -20.06
CA THR A 222 17.34 -4.44 -20.69
C THR A 222 18.35 -5.05 -19.73
N THR A 223 18.55 -4.41 -18.57
CA THR A 223 19.49 -4.87 -17.54
C THR A 223 18.72 -5.58 -16.45
N GLU A 224 19.15 -6.79 -16.13
CA GLU A 224 18.58 -7.56 -15.02
C GLU A 224 18.98 -6.94 -13.67
N CYS A 225 17.99 -6.74 -12.81
CA CYS A 225 18.19 -6.38 -11.42
C CYS A 225 18.46 -7.64 -10.60
N LYS A 226 19.54 -7.61 -9.80
CA LYS A 226 19.97 -8.73 -8.95
C LYS A 226 19.51 -8.53 -7.52
N VAL A 227 18.70 -9.45 -6.99
CA VAL A 227 18.12 -9.32 -5.63
C VAL A 227 19.22 -9.28 -4.56
N ALA A 228 20.31 -10.00 -4.76
CA ALA A 228 21.45 -9.98 -3.84
C ALA A 228 22.06 -8.57 -3.70
N ARG A 229 22.09 -7.79 -4.80
CA ARG A 229 22.56 -6.41 -4.78
C ARG A 229 21.57 -5.51 -4.03
N VAL A 230 20.28 -5.62 -4.33
CA VAL A 230 19.23 -4.87 -3.61
C VAL A 230 19.29 -5.15 -2.10
N TYR A 231 19.45 -6.43 -1.73
CA TYR A 231 19.56 -6.83 -0.35
C TYR A 231 20.82 -6.25 0.31
N ASN A 232 22.01 -6.45 -0.28
CA ASN A 232 23.27 -6.03 0.34
C ASN A 232 23.42 -4.51 0.41
N ASP A 233 22.99 -3.79 -0.63
CA ASP A 233 23.24 -2.36 -0.76
C ASP A 233 22.18 -1.52 -0.04
N ALA A 234 20.91 -1.95 -0.05
CA ALA A 234 19.79 -1.15 0.46
C ALA A 234 19.11 -1.72 1.73
N ILE A 235 18.88 -3.03 1.79
CA ILE A 235 18.07 -3.64 2.85
C ILE A 235 18.92 -3.97 4.08
N TYR A 236 20.01 -4.70 3.88
CA TYR A 236 20.86 -5.22 4.96
C TYR A 236 21.44 -4.13 5.86
N PRO A 237 21.93 -2.97 5.36
CA PRO A 237 22.43 -1.89 6.21
C PRO A 237 21.36 -1.35 7.19
N VAL A 238 20.10 -1.31 6.75
CA VAL A 238 18.96 -0.89 7.60
C VAL A 238 18.70 -1.92 8.69
N LEU A 239 18.73 -3.21 8.34
CA LEU A 239 18.49 -4.30 9.29
C LEU A 239 19.60 -4.42 10.35
N GLN A 240 20.82 -3.97 10.07
CA GLN A 240 21.91 -3.93 11.05
C GLN A 240 21.77 -2.79 12.08
N GLY A 241 21.08 -1.70 11.73
CA GLY A 241 21.24 -0.40 12.38
C GLY A 241 20.56 -0.19 13.74
N ALA A 242 19.43 -0.82 14.03
CA ALA A 242 18.78 -0.65 15.33
C ALA A 242 17.65 -1.68 15.50
N VAL A 243 17.38 -2.11 16.73
CA VAL A 243 16.27 -2.99 17.14
C VAL A 243 16.33 -4.46 16.69
N PHE A 244 16.82 -4.80 15.50
CA PHE A 244 16.81 -6.20 15.02
C PHE A 244 17.82 -7.11 15.74
N PHE A 245 18.96 -6.56 16.20
CA PHE A 245 20.05 -7.34 16.82
C PHE A 245 20.40 -6.91 18.24
N THR A 246 19.52 -6.20 18.96
CA THR A 246 19.78 -5.96 20.39
C THR A 246 19.67 -7.29 21.13
N PRO A 247 20.76 -7.83 21.72
CA PRO A 247 20.68 -9.08 22.46
C PRO A 247 19.70 -8.88 23.61
N ALA A 248 18.79 -9.84 23.84
CA ALA A 248 18.06 -9.91 25.08
C ALA A 248 19.06 -9.76 26.23
N GLY A 249 18.83 -8.79 27.11
CA GLY A 249 19.80 -8.35 28.11
C GLY A 249 20.49 -9.53 28.78
N LYS A 250 21.82 -9.47 28.87
CA LYS A 250 22.59 -10.43 29.68
C LYS A 250 21.95 -10.54 31.06
N PRO A 251 21.70 -11.75 31.59
CA PRO A 251 21.22 -11.89 32.96
C PRO A 251 22.24 -11.23 33.88
N THR A 252 21.77 -10.26 34.66
CA THR A 252 22.56 -9.63 35.72
C THR A 252 23.10 -10.72 36.64
N LYS A 253 24.42 -10.89 36.67
CA LYS A 253 25.11 -11.80 37.59
C LYS A 253 24.75 -11.46 39.03
N ALA A 254 24.57 -12.52 39.80
CA ALA A 254 24.12 -12.59 41.18
C ALA A 254 24.78 -11.58 42.14
N LYS A 255 23.98 -11.00 43.04
CA LYS A 255 24.46 -10.55 44.34
C LYS A 255 24.67 -11.80 45.19
N SER A 256 25.92 -12.09 45.55
CA SER A 256 26.22 -13.05 46.62
C SER A 256 25.75 -12.46 47.94
N CYS A 257 24.78 -13.11 48.59
CA CYS A 257 24.57 -12.91 50.02
C CYS A 257 25.69 -13.66 50.74
N ALA A 258 26.57 -12.93 51.41
CA ALA A 258 27.42 -13.48 52.44
C ALA A 258 26.60 -13.58 53.72
N HIS A 259 26.57 -14.78 54.31
CA HIS A 259 26.25 -15.03 55.71
C HIS A 259 27.55 -15.37 56.43
#